data_AF-A0A7C4GT32-F1
#
_entry.id   AF-A0A7C4GT32-F1
#
_cell.length_a   1.000
_cell.length_b   1.000
_cell.length_c   1.000
_cell.angle_alpha   90.00
_cell.angle_beta   90.00
_cell.angle_gamma   90.00
#
_symmetry.space_group_name_H-M   'P 1'
#
loop_
_entity.id
_entity.type
_entity.pdbx_description
1 polymer ?
#
loop_
_entity_poly.entity_id
_entity_poly.type
_entity_poly.pdbx_seq_one_letter_code
_entity_poly.pdbx_strand_id
1 'polypeptide(L)'
;MNDWKNSFRRLKAVKGWILDVYPSGPNQITVWIISENGERVKLVDKYVHRIYVAGDHAALKEITRKIIGSGSVADFRFVEKYADFMEASKKTVLEIDMTDYGRTPHFARKLLRLGGYVKYQLYNVDVPIAQAYLYERDIFPLAKVLAYEKGEQIGYELLDSVESCQYELPPLRSMWLRMNVKKESPVVSFQDKIRNVTLQFNGQSLNLDGDEADIILKTVETVRLIDPDIIYTEGGDSFVFPYMAYRAFVNGVLNEFILSREEIPLKAKKVRGRSYFSYGRVYYKAPLRRLYGRIHIDVNNTFIYSASGLEGLIEVSRTCRVPLHTAARASIGSIMTSLQLYTAWKDEILIPWKKREPESFKTGWELLVADRGGFIFEPKLGFHTDVVEVDFTSMFPMLMLT
;
A
#
# COMPACT_ATOMS: atom_id res chain seq x y z
N MET A 1 22.98 -51.54 3.49
CA MET A 1 21.75 -50.89 2.99
C MET A 1 20.97 -50.38 4.19
N ASN A 2 21.28 -49.18 4.67
CA ASN A 2 20.52 -48.45 5.68
C ASN A 2 21.15 -47.06 5.74
N ASP A 3 20.43 -46.03 5.27
CA ASP A 3 20.53 -44.62 5.71
C ASP A 3 19.67 -43.70 4.84
N TRP A 4 18.36 -43.99 4.77
CA TRP A 4 17.36 -43.11 4.13
C TRP A 4 16.27 -42.66 5.13
N LYS A 5 16.61 -42.59 6.42
CA LYS A 5 15.70 -42.11 7.47
C LYS A 5 16.42 -41.11 8.37
N ASN A 6 16.59 -39.88 7.90
CA ASN A 6 16.48 -38.64 8.70
C ASN A 6 17.08 -37.43 7.96
N SER A 7 16.33 -36.87 7.01
CA SER A 7 16.49 -35.45 6.67
C SER A 7 15.15 -34.77 6.40
N PHE A 8 14.12 -35.11 7.17
CA PHE A 8 12.93 -34.25 7.24
C PHE A 8 13.28 -33.06 8.13
N ARG A 9 13.85 -32.00 7.53
CA ARG A 9 13.77 -30.66 8.12
C ARG A 9 12.28 -30.36 8.28
N ARG A 10 11.78 -30.29 9.52
CA ARG A 10 10.45 -29.75 9.80
C ARG A 10 10.42 -28.33 9.24
N LEU A 11 9.73 -28.14 8.12
CA LEU A 11 9.43 -26.82 7.60
C LEU A 11 8.61 -26.09 8.67
N LYS A 12 9.09 -24.92 9.11
CA LYS A 12 8.25 -24.02 9.90
C LYS A 12 7.16 -23.50 8.96
N ALA A 13 5.95 -23.99 9.16
CA ALA A 13 4.79 -23.56 8.42
C ALA A 13 3.83 -22.84 9.38
N VAL A 14 3.21 -21.77 8.89
CA VAL A 14 2.25 -20.95 9.62
C VAL A 14 0.99 -20.87 8.78
N LYS A 15 -0.12 -21.36 9.34
CA LYS A 15 -1.45 -21.21 8.74
C LYS A 15 -2.16 -20.03 9.39
N GLY A 16 -2.66 -19.10 8.59
CA GLY A 16 -3.24 -17.85 9.10
C GLY A 16 -3.56 -16.82 8.03
N TRP A 17 -3.80 -15.58 8.43
CA TRP A 17 -4.18 -14.47 7.55
C TRP A 17 -3.06 -13.43 7.41
N ILE A 18 -2.82 -12.95 6.19
CA ILE A 18 -1.82 -11.91 5.90
C ILE A 18 -2.29 -10.55 6.45
N LEU A 19 -1.75 -10.09 7.56
CA LEU A 19 -2.13 -8.80 8.15
C LEU A 19 -1.47 -7.61 7.44
N ASP A 20 -0.15 -7.68 7.24
CA ASP A 20 0.63 -6.55 6.73
C ASP A 20 1.80 -7.04 5.87
N VAL A 21 2.12 -6.26 4.82
CA VAL A 21 3.19 -6.55 3.87
C VAL A 21 3.92 -5.24 3.55
N TYR A 22 5.24 -5.23 3.74
CA TYR A 22 6.04 -4.05 3.42
C TYR A 22 7.51 -4.36 3.14
N PRO A 23 8.18 -3.47 2.39
CA PRO A 23 9.61 -3.56 2.15
C PRO A 23 10.38 -3.25 3.43
N SER A 24 11.32 -4.12 3.84
CA SER A 24 12.03 -4.01 5.13
C SER A 24 13.55 -3.92 5.02
N GLY A 25 14.12 -4.21 3.84
CA GLY A 25 15.55 -4.09 3.57
C GLY A 25 15.87 -4.35 2.09
N PRO A 26 17.12 -4.23 1.63
CA PRO A 26 17.46 -4.55 0.25
C PRO A 26 16.97 -5.95 -0.14
N ASN A 27 16.06 -6.02 -1.10
CA ASN A 27 15.42 -7.26 -1.56
C ASN A 27 14.79 -8.10 -0.43
N GLN A 28 14.23 -7.44 0.59
CA GLN A 28 13.51 -8.10 1.68
C GLN A 28 12.11 -7.53 1.85
N ILE A 29 11.14 -8.43 1.99
CA ILE A 29 9.75 -8.09 2.30
C ILE A 29 9.40 -8.72 3.64
N THR A 30 8.93 -7.90 4.57
CA THR A 30 8.32 -8.40 5.81
C THR A 30 6.85 -8.69 5.57
N VAL A 31 6.42 -9.88 5.99
CA VAL A 31 5.02 -10.31 5.99
C VAL A 31 4.61 -10.65 7.42
N TRP A 32 3.54 -10.04 7.90
CA TRP A 32 2.93 -10.36 9.18
C TRP A 32 1.72 -11.26 8.98
N ILE A 33 1.68 -12.39 9.67
CA ILE A 33 0.57 -13.35 9.63
C ILE A 33 -0.07 -13.44 11.01
N ILE A 34 -1.39 -13.31 11.07
CA ILE A 34 -2.17 -13.73 12.25
C ILE A 34 -2.45 -15.22 12.08
N SER A 35 -1.80 -16.07 12.87
CA SER A 35 -2.02 -17.52 12.82
C SER A 35 -3.41 -17.92 13.31
N GLU A 36 -3.89 -19.11 12.94
CA GLU A 36 -5.14 -19.68 13.46
C GLU A 36 -5.14 -19.82 14.99
N ASN A 37 -3.96 -19.97 15.61
CA ASN A 37 -3.80 -20.02 17.06
C ASN A 37 -3.80 -18.62 17.72
N GLY A 38 -3.94 -17.55 16.94
CA GLY A 38 -3.96 -16.17 17.44
C GLY A 38 -2.58 -15.54 17.67
N GLU A 39 -1.48 -16.22 17.35
CA GLU A 39 -0.14 -15.62 17.37
C GLU A 39 0.06 -14.70 16.16
N ARG A 40 0.77 -13.58 16.33
CA ARG A 40 1.18 -12.70 15.23
C ARG A 40 2.64 -12.96 14.88
N VAL A 41 2.83 -13.63 13.74
CA VAL A 41 4.14 -14.12 13.31
C VAL A 41 4.71 -13.18 12.26
N LYS A 42 5.94 -12.71 12.49
CA LYS A 42 6.74 -11.99 11.50
C LYS A 42 7.51 -13.00 10.65
N LEU A 43 7.36 -12.90 9.33
CA LEU A 43 8.19 -13.61 8.36
C LEU A 43 8.92 -12.58 7.49
N VAL A 44 10.10 -12.96 6.99
CA VAL A 44 10.90 -12.14 6.08
C VAL A 44 11.20 -12.96 4.83
N ASP A 45 10.74 -12.48 3.67
CA ASP A 45 10.95 -13.09 2.36
C ASP A 45 12.06 -12.36 1.60
N LYS A 46 12.97 -13.11 0.98
CA LYS A 46 13.88 -12.57 -0.03
C LYS A 46 13.14 -12.37 -1.36
N TYR A 47 12.96 -11.10 -1.71
CA TYR A 47 12.22 -10.68 -2.89
C TYR A 47 13.08 -9.82 -3.82
N VAL A 48 13.26 -10.28 -5.06
CA VAL A 48 14.01 -9.56 -6.09
C VAL A 48 13.03 -8.84 -7.00
N HIS A 49 13.02 -7.50 -6.94
CA HIS A 49 12.19 -6.70 -7.84
C HIS A 49 12.80 -6.65 -9.23
N ARG A 50 11.96 -6.81 -10.26
CA ARG A 50 12.34 -6.80 -11.67
C ARG A 50 11.84 -5.53 -12.35
N ILE A 51 12.71 -4.94 -13.16
CA ILE A 51 12.32 -3.91 -14.12
C ILE A 51 12.62 -4.38 -15.53
N TYR A 52 11.95 -3.78 -16.50
CA TYR A 52 12.08 -4.17 -17.90
C TYR A 52 12.47 -2.97 -18.76
N VAL A 53 13.27 -3.24 -19.79
CA VAL A 53 13.70 -2.26 -20.78
C VAL A 53 13.34 -2.78 -22.17
N ALA A 54 12.47 -2.07 -22.88
CA ALA A 54 12.21 -2.28 -24.30
C ALA A 54 13.02 -1.27 -25.13
N GLY A 55 13.43 -1.70 -26.31
CA GLY A 55 14.20 -0.91 -27.27
C GLY A 55 14.67 -1.80 -28.41
N ASP A 56 15.41 -1.21 -29.36
CA ASP A 56 16.02 -1.98 -30.44
C ASP A 56 17.00 -3.04 -29.90
N HIS A 57 17.03 -4.23 -30.50
CA HIS A 57 17.81 -5.36 -30.02
C HIS A 57 19.31 -5.07 -29.96
N ALA A 58 19.85 -4.32 -30.93
CA ALA A 58 21.27 -3.96 -30.91
C ALA A 58 21.57 -2.98 -29.76
N ALA A 59 20.66 -2.05 -29.48
CA ALA A 59 20.77 -1.12 -28.36
C ALA A 59 20.65 -1.85 -27.00
N LEU A 60 19.74 -2.83 -26.87
CA LEU A 60 19.65 -3.66 -25.67
C LEU A 60 20.92 -4.49 -25.45
N LYS A 61 21.53 -5.04 -26.51
CA LYS A 61 22.85 -5.69 -26.39
C LYS A 61 23.98 -4.73 -26.03
N GLU A 62 23.89 -3.46 -26.39
CA GLU A 62 24.87 -2.45 -26.01
C GLU A 62 24.73 -2.11 -24.51
N ILE A 63 23.50 -1.95 -24.01
CA ILE A 63 23.27 -1.58 -22.60
C ILE A 63 23.67 -2.69 -21.65
N THR A 64 23.51 -3.97 -22.00
CA THR A 64 23.94 -5.09 -21.16
C THR A 64 25.42 -4.98 -20.79
N ARG A 65 26.29 -4.63 -21.76
CA ARG A 65 27.74 -4.42 -21.51
C ARG A 65 28.02 -3.28 -20.53
N LYS A 66 27.15 -2.26 -20.47
CA LYS A 66 27.30 -1.09 -19.58
C LYS A 66 26.74 -1.31 -18.18
N ILE A 67 25.87 -2.31 -18.00
CA ILE A 67 25.26 -2.63 -16.71
C ILE A 67 25.95 -3.81 -16.01
N ILE A 68 26.72 -4.63 -16.74
CA ILE A 68 27.59 -5.65 -16.13
C ILE A 68 28.48 -5.00 -15.07
N GLY A 69 28.52 -5.59 -13.87
CA GLY A 69 29.30 -5.08 -12.73
C GLY A 69 28.67 -3.87 -12.01
N SER A 70 27.50 -3.39 -12.44
CA SER A 70 26.76 -2.35 -11.72
C SER A 70 26.24 -2.89 -10.39
N GLY A 71 26.60 -2.26 -9.27
CA GLY A 71 26.10 -2.66 -7.94
C GLY A 71 24.59 -2.54 -7.72
N SER A 72 23.83 -2.06 -8.71
CA SER A 72 22.36 -2.04 -8.73
C SER A 72 21.73 -3.25 -9.42
N VAL A 73 22.51 -4.06 -10.14
CA VAL A 73 22.03 -5.17 -10.97
C VAL A 73 22.52 -6.48 -10.39
N ALA A 74 21.59 -7.36 -10.03
CA ALA A 74 21.88 -8.69 -9.53
C ALA A 74 22.10 -9.67 -10.68
N ASP A 75 21.20 -9.61 -11.66
CA ASP A 75 21.22 -10.41 -12.88
C ASP A 75 20.40 -9.71 -13.98
N PHE A 76 20.53 -10.14 -15.23
CA PHE A 76 19.68 -9.70 -16.33
C PHE A 76 19.55 -10.76 -17.42
N ARG A 77 18.42 -10.76 -18.11
CA ARG A 77 18.11 -11.74 -19.17
C ARG A 77 17.14 -11.18 -20.19
N PHE A 78 17.16 -11.75 -21.39
CA PHE A 78 16.17 -11.42 -22.42
C PHE A 78 14.93 -12.30 -22.23
N VAL A 79 13.76 -11.67 -22.26
CA VAL A 79 12.45 -12.33 -22.08
C VAL A 79 11.44 -11.78 -23.09
N GLU A 80 10.40 -12.54 -23.39
CA GLU A 80 9.29 -12.11 -24.24
C GLU A 80 8.14 -11.58 -23.38
N LYS A 81 7.73 -10.32 -23.60
CA LYS A 81 6.63 -9.67 -22.87
C LYS A 81 5.80 -8.77 -23.78
N TYR A 82 4.57 -8.45 -23.37
CA TYR A 82 3.76 -7.43 -24.05
C TYR A 82 4.22 -6.05 -23.59
N ALA A 83 5.08 -5.41 -24.38
CA ALA A 83 5.58 -4.07 -24.10
C ALA A 83 4.58 -2.95 -24.45
N ASP A 84 3.61 -3.29 -25.30
CA ASP A 84 2.45 -2.47 -25.65
C ASP A 84 1.21 -3.36 -25.56
N PHE A 85 0.20 -2.92 -24.82
CA PHE A 85 -1.03 -3.67 -24.63
C PHE A 85 -1.96 -3.60 -25.86
N MET A 86 -1.71 -2.67 -26.78
CA MET A 86 -2.42 -2.54 -28.04
C MET A 86 -1.89 -3.50 -29.11
N GLU A 87 -0.70 -4.07 -28.91
CA GLU A 87 -0.09 -5.01 -29.83
C GLU A 87 -0.34 -6.47 -29.41
N ALA A 88 -0.79 -7.30 -30.36
CA ALA A 88 -1.09 -8.70 -30.10
C ALA A 88 0.15 -9.62 -29.97
N SER A 89 1.36 -9.09 -30.21
CA SER A 89 2.61 -9.86 -30.18
C SER A 89 3.53 -9.42 -29.05
N LYS A 90 4.15 -10.41 -28.39
CA LYS A 90 5.24 -10.16 -27.44
C LYS A 90 6.48 -9.61 -28.15
N LYS A 91 7.25 -8.80 -27.44
CA LYS A 91 8.57 -8.29 -27.86
C LYS A 91 9.65 -8.83 -26.93
N THR A 92 10.84 -9.05 -27.50
CA THR A 92 12.05 -9.30 -26.72
C THR A 92 12.42 -8.05 -25.93
N VAL A 93 12.40 -8.15 -24.61
CA VAL A 93 12.80 -7.07 -23.69
C VAL A 93 13.94 -7.53 -22.77
N LEU A 94 14.68 -6.58 -22.22
CA LEU A 94 15.70 -6.85 -21.21
C LEU A 94 15.06 -6.77 -19.82
N GLU A 95 14.96 -7.90 -19.14
CA GLU A 95 14.62 -7.99 -17.72
C GLU A 95 15.87 -7.78 -16.87
N ILE A 96 15.76 -6.95 -15.83
CA ILE A 96 16.85 -6.64 -14.92
C ILE A 96 16.40 -6.92 -13.48
N ASP A 97 17.09 -7.84 -12.83
CA ASP A 97 16.95 -8.13 -11.40
C ASP A 97 17.69 -7.05 -10.61
N MET A 98 16.98 -6.34 -9.74
CA MET A 98 17.58 -5.28 -8.92
C MET A 98 18.24 -5.89 -7.68
N THR A 99 19.42 -5.41 -7.28
CA THR A 99 20.04 -5.77 -5.98
C THR A 99 19.37 -5.09 -4.78
N ASP A 100 18.77 -3.94 -5.03
CA ASP A 100 18.06 -3.13 -4.04
C ASP A 100 16.97 -2.34 -4.77
N TYR A 101 15.72 -2.72 -4.54
CA TYR A 101 14.57 -2.04 -5.13
C TYR A 101 14.48 -0.55 -4.72
N GLY A 102 15.11 -0.13 -3.61
CA GLY A 102 15.17 1.27 -3.19
C GLY A 102 15.98 2.14 -4.17
N ARG A 103 16.89 1.53 -4.95
CA ARG A 103 17.71 2.21 -5.96
C ARG A 103 17.07 2.22 -7.35
N THR A 104 15.97 1.51 -7.55
CA THR A 104 15.27 1.37 -8.84
C THR A 104 15.01 2.71 -9.54
N PRO A 105 14.45 3.75 -8.89
CA PRO A 105 14.19 5.03 -9.57
C PRO A 105 15.46 5.77 -9.98
N HIS A 106 16.56 5.60 -9.25
CA HIS A 106 17.85 6.19 -9.63
C HIS A 106 18.46 5.44 -10.81
N PHE A 107 18.45 4.11 -10.75
CA PHE A 107 18.99 3.26 -11.81
C PHE A 107 18.20 3.40 -13.12
N ALA A 108 16.87 3.42 -13.06
CA ALA A 108 16.02 3.66 -14.23
C ALA A 108 16.32 5.00 -14.94
N ARG A 109 16.59 6.08 -14.17
CA ARG A 109 17.06 7.36 -14.75
C ARG A 109 18.41 7.24 -15.44
N LYS A 110 19.34 6.46 -14.87
CA LYS A 110 20.64 6.18 -15.49
C LYS A 110 20.45 5.46 -16.83
N LEU A 111 19.59 4.45 -16.89
CA LEU A 111 19.29 3.71 -18.13
C LEU A 111 18.69 4.63 -19.20
N LEU A 112 17.71 5.47 -18.86
CA LEU A 112 17.17 6.47 -19.78
C LEU A 112 18.26 7.38 -20.36
N ARG A 113 19.18 7.88 -19.52
CA ARG A 113 20.29 8.73 -19.96
C ARG A 113 21.25 7.99 -20.89
N LEU A 114 21.56 6.73 -20.62
CA LEU A 114 22.39 5.89 -21.50
C LEU A 114 21.76 5.68 -22.88
N GLY A 115 20.43 5.70 -22.95
CA GLY A 115 19.66 5.61 -24.20
C GLY A 115 19.36 6.94 -24.86
N GLY A 116 19.94 8.05 -24.39
CA GLY A 116 19.60 9.39 -24.89
C GLY A 116 18.11 9.73 -24.75
N TYR A 117 17.41 9.13 -23.79
CA TYR A 117 15.97 9.27 -23.50
C TYR A 117 14.98 8.80 -24.58
N VAL A 118 15.48 8.34 -25.72
CA VAL A 118 14.69 7.92 -26.89
C VAL A 118 14.81 6.42 -27.15
N LYS A 119 16.01 5.83 -26.97
CA LYS A 119 16.26 4.43 -27.32
C LYS A 119 15.53 3.42 -26.45
N TYR A 120 15.17 3.80 -25.22
CA TYR A 120 14.65 2.88 -24.21
C TYR A 120 13.34 3.35 -23.62
N GLN A 121 12.40 2.42 -23.54
CA GLN A 121 11.21 2.51 -22.71
C GLN A 121 11.38 1.58 -21.51
N LEU A 122 11.04 2.07 -20.32
CA LEU A 122 11.20 1.31 -19.08
C LEU A 122 9.85 1.04 -18.44
N TYR A 123 9.75 -0.15 -17.85
CA TYR A 123 8.52 -0.67 -17.29
C TYR A 123 8.74 -1.24 -15.90
N ASN A 124 7.64 -1.32 -15.14
CA ASN A 124 7.53 -1.82 -13.78
C ASN A 124 8.49 -1.11 -12.80
N VAL A 125 8.89 0.13 -13.12
CA VAL A 125 9.87 0.91 -12.34
C VAL A 125 9.26 1.47 -11.05
N ASP A 126 8.00 1.90 -11.12
CA ASP A 126 7.29 2.62 -10.04
C ASP A 126 6.07 1.86 -9.50
N VAL A 127 5.93 0.58 -9.85
CA VAL A 127 4.98 -0.31 -9.19
C VAL A 127 5.38 -0.43 -7.72
N PRO A 128 4.50 -0.10 -6.75
CA PRO A 128 4.83 -0.22 -5.34
C PRO A 128 5.28 -1.64 -4.98
N ILE A 129 6.45 -1.75 -4.33
CA ILE A 129 7.11 -3.05 -4.09
C ILE A 129 6.21 -4.04 -3.33
N ALA A 130 5.46 -3.57 -2.33
CA ALA A 130 4.53 -4.42 -1.60
C ALA A 130 3.39 -4.95 -2.50
N GLN A 131 2.92 -4.16 -3.46
CA GLN A 131 1.91 -4.60 -4.43
C GLN A 131 2.51 -5.57 -5.45
N ALA A 132 3.68 -5.25 -6.03
CA ALA A 132 4.40 -6.15 -6.93
C ALA A 132 4.64 -7.53 -6.29
N TYR A 133 5.00 -7.55 -5.01
CA TYR A 133 5.13 -8.77 -4.23
C TYR A 133 3.82 -9.58 -4.16
N LEU A 134 2.70 -8.91 -3.81
CA LEU A 134 1.38 -9.54 -3.75
C LEU A 134 0.96 -10.09 -5.12
N TYR A 135 1.25 -9.37 -6.21
CA TYR A 135 0.94 -9.80 -7.58
C TYR A 135 1.74 -11.05 -7.98
N GLU A 136 3.06 -11.02 -7.75
CA GLU A 136 3.97 -12.10 -8.12
C GLU A 136 3.71 -13.38 -7.33
N ARG A 137 3.36 -13.24 -6.04
CA ARG A 137 3.00 -14.37 -5.18
C ARG A 137 1.54 -14.81 -5.33
N ASP A 138 0.75 -14.08 -6.12
CA ASP A 138 -0.70 -14.26 -6.29
C ASP A 138 -1.47 -14.35 -4.95
N ILE A 139 -1.09 -13.51 -3.99
CA ILE A 139 -1.73 -13.40 -2.67
C ILE A 139 -2.30 -11.99 -2.48
N PHE A 140 -3.16 -11.81 -1.49
CA PHE A 140 -3.79 -10.53 -1.21
C PHE A 140 -3.88 -10.26 0.29
N PRO A 141 -4.05 -8.99 0.71
CA PRO A 141 -4.15 -8.64 2.12
C PRO A 141 -5.31 -9.38 2.79
N LEU A 142 -5.11 -9.82 4.02
CA LEU A 142 -6.05 -10.60 4.82
C LEU A 142 -6.48 -11.93 4.18
N ALA A 143 -5.79 -12.41 3.13
CA ALA A 143 -6.01 -13.75 2.62
C ALA A 143 -5.59 -14.80 3.65
N LYS A 144 -6.40 -15.86 3.80
CA LYS A 144 -6.00 -17.07 4.53
C LYS A 144 -4.99 -17.86 3.70
N VAL A 145 -3.84 -18.19 4.29
CA VAL A 145 -2.72 -18.88 3.63
C VAL A 145 -2.07 -19.90 4.55
N LEU A 146 -1.42 -20.90 3.97
CA LEU A 146 -0.35 -21.66 4.59
C LEU A 146 0.98 -21.14 4.05
N ALA A 147 1.71 -20.40 4.89
CA ALA A 147 3.04 -19.89 4.58
C ALA A 147 4.10 -20.86 5.12
N TYR A 148 5.10 -21.21 4.31
CA TYR A 148 6.19 -22.11 4.72
C TYR A 148 7.53 -21.63 4.20
N GLU A 149 8.59 -21.87 4.96
CA GLU A 149 9.95 -21.49 4.57
C GLU A 149 10.44 -22.31 3.37
N LYS A 150 10.93 -21.65 2.32
CA LYS A 150 11.56 -22.26 1.15
C LYS A 150 12.95 -21.65 0.96
N GLY A 151 13.90 -22.07 1.80
CA GLY A 151 15.24 -21.48 1.85
C GLY A 151 15.18 -20.06 2.43
N GLU A 152 15.64 -19.07 1.66
CA GLU A 152 15.51 -17.64 2.01
C GLU A 152 14.19 -17.02 1.53
N GLN A 153 13.32 -17.82 0.90
CA GLN A 153 12.03 -17.36 0.39
C GLN A 153 10.86 -17.93 1.18
N ILE A 154 9.68 -17.33 1.02
CA ILE A 154 8.42 -17.86 1.55
C ILE A 154 7.60 -18.47 0.41
N GLY A 155 7.17 -19.72 0.61
CA GLY A 155 6.13 -20.34 -0.21
C GLY A 155 4.76 -20.13 0.40
N TYR A 156 3.74 -19.96 -0.44
CA TYR A 156 2.36 -19.78 -0.03
C TYR A 156 1.48 -20.83 -0.70
N GLU A 157 0.61 -21.45 0.08
CA GLU A 157 -0.60 -22.10 -0.42
C GLU A 157 -1.78 -21.22 -0.02
N LEU A 158 -2.51 -20.71 -1.01
CA LEU A 158 -3.65 -19.83 -0.80
C LEU A 158 -4.87 -20.67 -0.42
N LEU A 159 -5.47 -20.37 0.74
CA LEU A 159 -6.63 -21.07 1.30
C LEU A 159 -7.88 -20.17 1.31
N ASP A 160 -7.88 -19.17 0.43
CA ASP A 160 -8.87 -18.10 0.36
C ASP A 160 -9.08 -17.73 -1.12
N SER A 161 -10.18 -17.07 -1.44
CA SER A 161 -10.43 -16.56 -2.80
C SER A 161 -10.89 -15.12 -2.74
N VAL A 162 -10.31 -14.29 -3.60
CA VAL A 162 -10.68 -12.89 -3.75
C VAL A 162 -12.10 -12.74 -4.35
N GLU A 163 -12.58 -13.76 -5.05
CA GLU A 163 -13.91 -13.78 -5.67
C GLU A 163 -15.01 -14.22 -4.68
N SER A 164 -14.63 -14.75 -3.51
CA SER A 164 -15.60 -15.20 -2.53
C SER A 164 -16.28 -14.01 -1.87
N CYS A 165 -17.61 -13.92 -1.98
CA CYS A 165 -18.41 -12.94 -1.22
C CYS A 165 -18.52 -13.29 0.28
N GLN A 166 -18.14 -14.51 0.67
CA GLN A 166 -18.15 -14.99 2.05
C GLN A 166 -16.75 -15.46 2.41
N TYR A 167 -16.08 -14.75 3.30
CA TYR A 167 -14.73 -15.10 3.77
C TYR A 167 -14.60 -14.89 5.28
N GLU A 168 -13.71 -15.67 5.88
CA GLU A 168 -13.36 -15.53 7.29
C GLU A 168 -12.28 -14.47 7.47
N LEU A 169 -12.49 -13.57 8.43
CA LEU A 169 -11.46 -12.63 8.87
C LEU A 169 -10.74 -13.15 10.12
N PRO A 170 -9.44 -12.81 10.29
CA PRO A 170 -8.76 -13.12 11.53
C PRO A 170 -9.43 -12.39 12.70
N PRO A 171 -9.34 -12.90 13.94
CA PRO A 171 -9.82 -12.20 15.13
C PRO A 171 -8.94 -10.98 15.43
N LEU A 172 -9.26 -9.87 14.76
CA LEU A 172 -8.53 -8.61 14.82
C LEU A 172 -8.69 -7.96 16.20
N ARG A 173 -7.58 -7.54 16.79
CA ARG A 173 -7.55 -6.74 18.02
C ARG A 173 -7.47 -5.27 17.64
N SER A 174 -8.39 -4.46 18.15
CA SER A 174 -8.42 -3.02 17.89
C SER A 174 -8.24 -2.19 19.15
N MET A 175 -7.60 -1.04 19.00
CA MET A 175 -7.47 -0.03 20.05
C MET A 175 -7.72 1.36 19.47
N TRP A 176 -8.44 2.21 20.20
CA TRP A 176 -8.51 3.65 19.94
C TRP A 176 -7.48 4.38 20.78
N LEU A 177 -6.72 5.29 20.16
CA LEU A 177 -5.78 6.18 20.82
C LEU A 177 -6.23 7.62 20.61
N ARG A 178 -6.54 8.31 21.72
CA ARG A 178 -6.91 9.72 21.74
C ARG A 178 -5.95 10.48 22.65
N MET A 179 -5.42 11.60 22.17
CA MET A 179 -4.51 12.46 22.93
C MET A 179 -5.19 13.79 23.21
N ASN A 180 -5.19 14.22 24.47
CA ASN A 180 -5.67 15.55 24.86
C ASN A 180 -4.48 16.42 25.28
N VAL A 181 -4.49 17.68 24.86
CA VAL A 181 -3.44 18.66 25.13
C VAL A 181 -3.93 19.67 26.16
N LYS A 182 -3.04 20.15 27.05
CA LYS A 182 -3.33 21.28 27.94
C LYS A 182 -3.32 22.57 27.11
N LYS A 183 -4.49 23.02 26.65
CA LYS A 183 -4.63 24.25 25.85
C LYS A 183 -4.38 25.48 26.71
N GLU A 184 -3.27 26.18 26.48
CA GLU A 184 -2.99 27.50 27.08
C GLU A 184 -3.42 28.66 26.16
N SER A 185 -3.76 28.36 24.90
CA SER A 185 -4.18 29.32 23.88
C SER A 185 -5.31 28.76 22.99
N PRO A 186 -6.03 29.62 22.23
CA PRO A 186 -7.09 29.17 21.31
C PRO A 186 -6.59 28.21 20.22
N VAL A 187 -5.34 28.37 19.81
CA VAL A 187 -4.65 27.52 18.83
C VAL A 187 -3.64 26.65 19.56
N VAL A 188 -3.68 25.34 19.31
CA VAL A 188 -2.76 24.38 19.92
C VAL A 188 -1.36 24.56 19.35
N SER A 189 -0.38 24.73 20.23
CA SER A 189 1.04 24.82 19.90
C SER A 189 1.75 23.52 20.27
N PHE A 190 2.85 23.21 19.57
CA PHE A 190 3.76 22.13 19.96
C PHE A 190 4.43 22.38 21.33
N GLN A 191 4.38 23.61 21.84
CA GLN A 191 4.85 23.95 23.19
C GLN A 191 3.92 23.44 24.28
N ASP A 192 2.61 23.35 24.01
CA ASP A 192 1.63 22.85 24.95
C ASP A 192 2.00 21.42 25.37
N LYS A 193 1.71 21.04 26.62
CA LYS A 193 2.01 19.69 27.13
C LYS A 193 0.84 18.74 26.89
N ILE A 194 1.13 17.45 26.71
CA ILE A 194 0.11 16.40 26.76
C ILE A 194 -0.55 16.43 28.14
N ARG A 195 -1.89 16.53 28.16
CA ARG A 195 -2.68 16.47 29.39
C ARG A 195 -2.87 15.02 29.83
N ASN A 196 -3.33 14.19 28.90
CA ASN A 196 -3.55 12.76 29.07
C ASN A 196 -3.65 12.08 27.70
N VAL A 197 -3.52 10.75 27.72
CA VAL A 197 -3.83 9.87 26.58
C VAL A 197 -4.91 8.89 27.02
N THR A 198 -5.98 8.77 26.25
CA THR A 198 -7.04 7.80 26.47
C THR A 198 -6.90 6.66 25.47
N LEU A 199 -6.82 5.43 25.97
CA LEU A 199 -6.76 4.20 25.21
C LEU A 199 -8.05 3.41 25.41
N GLN A 200 -8.77 3.08 24.34
CA GLN A 200 -9.98 2.25 24.44
C GLN A 200 -9.81 0.95 23.66
N PHE A 201 -10.10 -0.18 24.31
CA PHE A 201 -9.94 -1.52 23.74
C PHE A 201 -10.87 -2.50 24.48
N ASN A 202 -11.40 -3.51 23.81
CA ASN A 202 -12.27 -4.54 24.41
C ASN A 202 -13.43 -3.98 25.29
N GLY A 203 -14.02 -2.85 24.90
CA GLY A 203 -15.07 -2.17 25.69
C GLY A 203 -14.59 -1.45 26.96
N GLN A 204 -13.29 -1.47 27.25
CA GLN A 204 -12.66 -0.77 28.37
C GLN A 204 -12.02 0.54 27.90
N SER A 205 -11.88 1.49 28.83
CA SER A 205 -11.22 2.78 28.60
C SER A 205 -10.19 3.03 29.68
N LEU A 206 -8.92 3.16 29.30
CA LEU A 206 -7.80 3.49 30.18
C LEU A 206 -7.37 4.94 29.92
N ASN A 207 -7.37 5.76 30.97
CA ASN A 207 -6.87 7.13 30.90
C ASN A 207 -5.47 7.20 31.53
N LEU A 208 -4.49 7.63 30.76
CA LEU A 208 -3.09 7.79 31.16
C LEU A 208 -2.80 9.27 31.42
N ASP A 209 -2.53 9.62 32.66
CA ASP A 209 -2.15 10.96 33.12
C ASP A 209 -0.87 10.92 33.98
N GLY A 210 -0.38 12.11 34.37
CA GLY A 210 0.85 12.28 35.15
C GLY A 210 1.89 13.15 34.43
N ASP A 211 3.16 12.80 34.62
CA ASP A 211 4.26 13.43 33.88
C ASP A 211 4.20 13.06 32.39
N GLU A 212 4.64 13.96 31.52
CA GLU A 212 4.52 13.78 30.08
C GLU A 212 5.37 12.62 29.56
N ALA A 213 6.57 12.41 30.11
CA ALA A 213 7.41 11.26 29.77
C ALA A 213 6.71 9.96 30.17
N ASP A 214 6.15 9.92 31.38
CA ASP A 214 5.42 8.76 31.90
C ASP A 214 4.18 8.44 31.06
N ILE A 215 3.41 9.45 30.64
CA ILE A 215 2.23 9.25 29.77
C ILE A 215 2.65 8.57 28.45
N ILE A 216 3.75 9.03 27.85
CA ILE A 216 4.24 8.51 26.58
C ILE A 216 4.74 7.06 26.76
N LEU A 217 5.53 6.79 27.80
CA LEU A 217 6.06 5.45 28.07
C LEU A 217 4.95 4.47 28.44
N LYS A 218 4.01 4.84 29.32
CA LYS A 218 2.83 4.02 29.64
C LYS A 218 1.96 3.76 28.42
N THR A 219 1.88 4.69 27.48
CA THR A 219 1.18 4.47 26.21
C THR A 219 1.85 3.35 25.41
N VAL A 220 3.18 3.39 25.28
CA VAL A 220 3.97 2.34 24.61
C VAL A 220 3.81 0.99 25.31
N GLU A 221 3.94 0.96 26.64
CA GLU A 221 3.77 -0.25 27.45
C GLU A 221 2.38 -0.86 27.28
N THR A 222 1.33 -0.02 27.32
CA THR A 222 -0.05 -0.48 27.13
C THR A 222 -0.27 -1.03 25.72
N VAL A 223 0.24 -0.36 24.69
CA VAL A 223 0.14 -0.84 23.30
C VAL A 223 0.89 -2.16 23.13
N ARG A 224 2.05 -2.34 23.77
CA ARG A 224 2.78 -3.61 23.76
C ARG A 224 2.03 -4.72 24.50
N LEU A 225 1.45 -4.43 25.66
CA LEU A 225 0.72 -5.39 26.48
C LEU A 225 -0.57 -5.88 25.81
N ILE A 226 -1.37 -4.94 25.27
CA ILE A 226 -2.64 -5.26 24.61
C ILE A 226 -2.42 -5.87 23.22
N ASP A 227 -1.30 -5.53 22.56
CA ASP A 227 -0.92 -5.95 21.22
C ASP A 227 -2.04 -5.82 20.17
N PRO A 228 -2.57 -4.60 19.91
CA PRO A 228 -3.62 -4.39 18.92
C PRO A 228 -3.09 -4.56 17.48
N ASP A 229 -3.86 -5.23 16.62
CA ASP A 229 -3.56 -5.27 15.19
C ASP A 229 -3.90 -3.95 14.50
N ILE A 230 -4.95 -3.27 14.98
CA ILE A 230 -5.42 -2.01 14.43
C ILE A 230 -5.41 -0.93 15.52
N ILE A 231 -4.79 0.21 15.22
CA ILE A 231 -4.85 1.41 16.07
C ILE A 231 -5.64 2.48 15.33
N TYR A 232 -6.74 2.92 15.93
CA TYR A 232 -7.58 4.01 15.45
C TYR A 232 -7.19 5.32 16.11
N THR A 233 -7.25 6.40 15.34
CA THR A 233 -7.02 7.78 15.83
C THR A 233 -7.90 8.75 15.08
N GLU A 234 -8.18 9.90 15.68
CA GLU A 234 -8.72 11.08 15.00
C GLU A 234 -7.60 12.10 14.78
N GLY A 235 -7.16 12.29 13.52
CA GLY A 235 -6.02 13.17 13.21
C GLY A 235 -4.66 12.58 13.60
N GLY A 236 -4.53 11.25 13.58
CA GLY A 236 -3.28 10.53 13.85
C GLY A 236 -2.11 10.95 12.97
N ASP A 237 -2.35 11.01 11.66
CA ASP A 237 -1.30 11.28 10.66
C ASP A 237 -0.85 12.75 10.67
N SER A 238 -1.83 13.65 10.84
CA SER A 238 -1.66 15.10 10.76
C SER A 238 -1.21 15.73 12.08
N PHE A 239 -1.69 15.22 13.22
CA PHE A 239 -1.55 15.86 14.52
C PHE A 239 -1.03 14.90 15.61
N VAL A 240 -1.78 13.87 15.99
CA VAL A 240 -1.50 13.08 17.22
C VAL A 240 -0.09 12.47 17.18
N PHE A 241 0.27 11.72 16.16
CA PHE A 241 1.59 11.09 16.10
C PHE A 241 2.74 12.08 15.91
N PRO A 242 2.66 13.08 15.01
CA PRO A 242 3.66 14.14 14.95
C PRO A 242 3.86 14.85 16.29
N TYR A 243 2.77 15.12 17.01
CA TYR A 243 2.78 15.81 18.28
C TYR A 243 3.41 14.96 19.39
N MET A 244 2.94 13.73 19.58
CA MET A 244 3.51 12.81 20.57
C MET A 244 4.99 12.54 20.29
N ALA A 245 5.39 12.36 19.03
CA ALA A 245 6.80 12.18 18.68
C ALA A 245 7.64 13.42 19.02
N TYR A 246 7.12 14.62 18.78
CA TYR A 246 7.80 15.86 19.18
C TYR A 246 7.90 15.98 20.71
N ARG A 247 6.82 15.69 21.45
CA ARG A 247 6.84 15.71 22.92
C ARG A 247 7.76 14.63 23.50
N ALA A 248 7.83 13.44 22.90
CA ALA A 248 8.78 12.41 23.27
C ALA A 248 10.23 12.87 23.08
N PHE A 249 10.51 13.59 22.00
CA PHE A 249 11.82 14.22 21.77
C PHE A 249 12.16 15.26 22.84
N VAL A 250 11.24 16.16 23.16
CA VAL A 250 11.44 17.20 24.19
C VAL A 250 11.69 16.58 25.58
N ASN A 251 11.05 15.46 25.89
CA ASN A 251 11.20 14.76 27.17
C ASN A 251 12.33 13.69 27.16
N GLY A 252 13.12 13.58 26.08
CA GLY A 252 14.25 12.66 26.01
C GLY A 252 13.90 11.18 25.84
N VAL A 253 12.64 10.84 25.59
CA VAL A 253 12.12 9.45 25.47
C VAL A 253 11.72 9.06 24.04
N LEU A 254 12.27 9.74 23.03
CA LEU A 254 11.91 9.50 21.63
C LEU A 254 12.28 8.09 21.15
N ASN A 255 13.39 7.53 21.62
CA ASN A 255 13.85 6.22 21.16
C ASN A 255 12.99 5.08 21.71
N GLU A 256 12.30 5.33 22.82
CA GLU A 256 11.38 4.43 23.49
C GLU A 256 9.94 4.58 22.95
N PHE A 257 9.65 5.67 22.21
CA PHE A 257 8.34 5.91 21.60
C PHE A 257 8.09 5.01 20.38
N ILE A 258 7.88 3.72 20.65
CA ILE A 258 7.72 2.65 19.67
C ILE A 258 6.31 2.07 19.78
N LEU A 259 5.42 2.49 18.87
CA LEU A 259 4.06 1.94 18.77
C LEU A 259 3.95 0.75 17.79
N SER A 260 4.99 0.52 16.99
CA SER A 260 5.06 -0.60 16.04
C SER A 260 5.32 -1.93 16.77
N ARG A 261 5.11 -3.07 16.08
CA ARG A 261 5.65 -4.37 16.53
C ARG A 261 7.15 -4.49 16.24
N GLU A 262 7.64 -3.77 15.23
CA GLU A 262 9.07 -3.61 15.02
C GLU A 262 9.65 -2.52 15.92
N GLU A 263 10.89 -2.69 16.37
CA GLU A 263 11.63 -1.75 17.23
C GLU A 263 12.10 -0.50 16.45
N ILE A 264 11.12 0.23 15.90
CA ILE A 264 11.31 1.43 15.09
C ILE A 264 10.57 2.59 15.76
N PRO A 265 11.28 3.58 16.31
CA PRO A 265 10.67 4.74 16.92
C PRO A 265 9.79 5.53 15.95
N LEU A 266 8.62 5.96 16.42
CA LEU A 266 7.70 6.75 15.62
C LEU A 266 8.22 8.19 15.50
N LYS A 267 8.78 8.51 14.34
CA LYS A 267 9.37 9.84 14.08
C LYS A 267 8.44 10.72 13.24
N ALA A 268 8.31 11.98 13.64
CA ALA A 268 7.65 13.02 12.86
C ALA A 268 8.52 13.48 11.69
N LYS A 269 8.73 12.63 10.66
CA LYS A 269 9.34 13.09 9.40
C LYS A 269 8.52 14.26 8.83
N LYS A 270 9.19 15.38 8.51
CA LYS A 270 8.58 16.51 7.78
C LYS A 270 8.38 16.12 6.32
N VAL A 271 7.31 15.40 6.04
CA VAL A 271 6.85 15.11 4.68
C VAL A 271 5.66 16.03 4.40
N ARG A 272 5.57 16.58 3.20
CA ARG A 272 4.43 17.43 2.81
C ARG A 272 3.25 16.53 2.44
N GLY A 273 2.06 16.84 2.97
CA GLY A 273 0.83 16.20 2.53
C GLY A 273 0.47 16.59 1.09
N ARG A 274 -0.59 15.98 0.55
CA ARG A 274 -1.06 16.25 -0.82
C ARG A 274 -2.54 16.62 -0.78
N SER A 275 -2.94 17.59 -1.59
CA SER A 275 -4.36 17.88 -1.81
C SER A 275 -4.82 17.26 -3.12
N TYR A 276 -6.05 16.77 -3.16
CA TYR A 276 -6.68 16.25 -4.38
C TYR A 276 -8.14 16.69 -4.46
N PHE A 277 -8.65 16.85 -5.67
CA PHE A 277 -10.05 17.19 -5.93
C PHE A 277 -10.84 15.93 -6.22
N SER A 278 -12.00 15.77 -5.59
CA SER A 278 -12.90 14.64 -5.81
C SER A 278 -14.33 15.04 -5.46
N TYR A 279 -15.30 14.68 -6.30
CA TYR A 279 -16.73 14.98 -6.07
C TYR A 279 -17.01 16.45 -5.69
N GLY A 280 -16.42 17.41 -6.40
CA GLY A 280 -16.65 18.83 -6.14
C GLY A 280 -15.91 19.41 -4.92
N ARG A 281 -15.11 18.61 -4.20
CA ARG A 281 -14.43 19.03 -2.95
C ARG A 281 -12.92 18.82 -3.03
N VAL A 282 -12.16 19.70 -2.37
CA VAL A 282 -10.71 19.55 -2.17
C VAL A 282 -10.46 18.86 -0.84
N TYR A 283 -9.80 17.70 -0.89
CA TYR A 283 -9.39 16.95 0.28
C TYR A 283 -7.89 17.13 0.50
N TYR A 284 -7.48 17.36 1.75
CA TYR A 284 -6.07 17.32 2.16
C TYR A 284 -5.76 15.96 2.77
N LYS A 285 -4.72 15.32 2.27
CA LYS A 285 -4.20 14.04 2.73
C LYS A 285 -2.88 14.24 3.47
N ALA A 286 -2.88 13.97 4.77
CA ALA A 286 -1.67 14.00 5.58
C ALA A 286 -0.72 12.84 5.22
N PRO A 287 0.60 13.01 5.36
CA PRO A 287 1.57 11.94 5.11
C PRO A 287 1.35 10.76 6.04
N LEU A 288 1.50 9.55 5.48
CA LEU A 288 1.38 8.29 6.20
C LEU A 288 2.35 8.21 7.39
N ARG A 289 1.82 7.93 8.58
CA ARG A 289 2.60 7.52 9.74
C ARG A 289 2.46 6.03 9.93
N ARG A 290 3.45 5.29 9.41
CA ARG A 290 3.40 3.82 9.40
C ARG A 290 3.70 3.24 10.77
N LEU A 291 2.86 2.33 11.22
CA LEU A 291 3.17 1.38 12.29
C LEU A 291 3.56 0.05 11.64
N TYR A 292 4.73 -0.49 11.94
CA TYR A 292 5.23 -1.69 11.29
C TYR A 292 4.69 -2.93 12.00
N GLY A 293 3.94 -3.77 11.27
CA GLY A 293 3.26 -4.93 11.82
C GLY A 293 1.96 -4.60 12.58
N ARG A 294 1.52 -3.34 12.57
CA ARG A 294 0.19 -2.91 13.03
C ARG A 294 -0.44 -2.01 11.98
N ILE A 295 -1.75 -2.01 11.84
CA ILE A 295 -2.43 -1.12 10.90
C ILE A 295 -2.91 0.11 11.66
N HIS A 296 -2.37 1.28 11.32
CA HIS A 296 -2.93 2.54 11.80
C HIS A 296 -4.03 3.01 10.86
N ILE A 297 -5.21 3.34 11.40
CA ILE A 297 -6.31 3.97 10.66
C ILE A 297 -6.59 5.33 11.29
N ASP A 298 -6.26 6.40 10.56
CA ASP A 298 -6.68 7.75 10.90
C ASP A 298 -8.04 8.01 10.27
N VAL A 299 -9.10 8.01 11.08
CA VAL A 299 -10.48 8.09 10.59
C VAL A 299 -10.78 9.44 9.92
N ASN A 300 -10.00 10.48 10.21
CA ASN A 300 -10.12 11.80 9.58
C ASN A 300 -9.29 11.93 8.29
N ASN A 301 -8.39 10.98 8.02
CA ASN A 301 -7.49 10.99 6.86
C ASN A 301 -7.76 9.79 5.93
N THR A 302 -8.98 9.25 5.95
CA THR A 302 -9.38 8.05 5.20
C THR A 302 -10.73 8.25 4.51
N PHE A 303 -10.75 8.21 3.17
CA PHE A 303 -11.99 8.30 2.40
C PHE A 303 -12.86 7.03 2.53
N ILE A 304 -12.26 5.85 2.34
CA ILE A 304 -13.01 4.58 2.27
C ILE A 304 -13.66 4.24 3.61
N TYR A 305 -12.88 4.24 4.69
CA TYR A 305 -13.39 4.01 6.05
C TYR A 305 -14.54 4.95 6.42
N SER A 306 -14.47 6.24 6.03
CA SER A 306 -15.56 7.18 6.31
C SER A 306 -16.86 6.85 5.56
N ALA A 307 -16.76 6.19 4.40
CA ALA A 307 -17.90 5.84 3.56
C ALA A 307 -18.45 4.43 3.87
N SER A 308 -17.59 3.48 4.24
CA SER A 308 -17.95 2.05 4.32
C SER A 308 -17.36 1.28 5.50
N GLY A 309 -16.75 1.97 6.47
CA GLY A 309 -16.22 1.34 7.68
C GLY A 309 -14.97 0.48 7.45
N LEU A 310 -14.66 -0.38 8.42
CA LEU A 310 -13.52 -1.29 8.34
C LEU A 310 -13.75 -2.37 7.28
N GLU A 311 -14.97 -2.87 7.19
CA GLU A 311 -15.41 -3.93 6.32
C GLU A 311 -15.20 -3.54 4.86
N GLY A 312 -15.67 -2.35 4.46
CA GLY A 312 -15.43 -1.85 3.10
C GLY A 312 -13.97 -1.54 2.81
N LEU A 313 -13.19 -1.13 3.81
CA LEU A 313 -11.74 -0.96 3.65
C LEU A 313 -11.02 -2.30 3.43
N ILE A 314 -11.42 -3.34 4.17
CA ILE A 314 -10.90 -4.70 4.03
C ILE A 314 -11.26 -5.26 2.65
N GLU A 315 -12.50 -5.10 2.22
CA GLU A 315 -12.98 -5.57 0.92
C GLU A 315 -12.17 -4.95 -0.22
N VAL A 316 -12.06 -3.63 -0.24
CA VAL A 316 -11.30 -2.91 -1.27
C VAL A 316 -9.80 -3.27 -1.22
N SER A 317 -9.24 -3.47 -0.02
CA SER A 317 -7.86 -3.91 0.18
C SER A 317 -7.61 -5.32 -0.38
N ARG A 318 -8.52 -6.26 -0.14
CA ARG A 318 -8.49 -7.63 -0.66
C ARG A 318 -8.59 -7.63 -2.18
N THR A 319 -9.68 -7.06 -2.70
CA THR A 319 -10.04 -7.09 -4.12
C THR A 319 -9.02 -6.39 -5.00
N CYS A 320 -8.48 -5.25 -4.56
CA CYS A 320 -7.47 -4.52 -5.34
C CYS A 320 -6.03 -4.86 -4.95
N ARG A 321 -5.80 -5.81 -4.04
CA ARG A 321 -4.46 -6.25 -3.59
C ARG A 321 -3.57 -5.11 -3.08
N VAL A 322 -4.14 -4.20 -2.31
CA VAL A 322 -3.43 -3.05 -1.71
C VAL A 322 -3.28 -3.27 -0.22
N PRO A 323 -2.08 -3.28 0.38
CA PRO A 323 -1.93 -3.43 1.83
C PRO A 323 -2.83 -2.47 2.61
N LEU A 324 -3.50 -2.97 3.67
CA LEU A 324 -4.56 -2.24 4.39
C LEU A 324 -4.11 -0.86 4.87
N HIS A 325 -2.86 -0.76 5.35
CA HIS A 325 -2.25 0.48 5.82
C HIS A 325 -2.14 1.55 4.70
N THR A 326 -1.92 1.13 3.46
CA THR A 326 -1.88 1.98 2.26
C THR A 326 -3.28 2.29 1.76
N ALA A 327 -4.15 1.27 1.71
CA ALA A 327 -5.55 1.40 1.28
C ALA A 327 -6.30 2.45 2.13
N ALA A 328 -6.06 2.48 3.45
CA ALA A 328 -6.65 3.46 4.36
C ALA A 328 -6.36 4.92 3.96
N ARG A 329 -5.30 5.18 3.19
CA ARG A 329 -4.94 6.55 2.79
C ARG A 329 -5.18 6.79 1.31
N ALA A 330 -5.33 5.75 0.51
CA ALA A 330 -5.39 5.87 -0.93
C ALA A 330 -6.77 6.35 -1.40
N SER A 331 -6.81 7.08 -2.52
CA SER A 331 -8.07 7.38 -3.19
C SER A 331 -8.61 6.12 -3.85
N ILE A 332 -9.93 6.06 -4.13
CA ILE A 332 -10.54 4.95 -4.87
C ILE A 332 -9.78 4.72 -6.19
N GLY A 333 -9.51 5.77 -6.96
CA GLY A 333 -8.78 5.65 -8.22
C GLY A 333 -7.37 5.07 -8.05
N SER A 334 -6.66 5.42 -6.98
CA SER A 334 -5.34 4.83 -6.70
C SER A 334 -5.42 3.35 -6.36
N ILE A 335 -6.49 2.92 -5.69
CA ILE A 335 -6.69 1.52 -5.32
C ILE A 335 -7.16 0.71 -6.52
N MET A 336 -8.12 1.20 -7.29
CA MET A 336 -8.58 0.56 -8.54
C MET A 336 -7.45 0.43 -9.56
N THR A 337 -6.52 1.40 -9.62
CA THR A 337 -5.31 1.29 -10.44
C THR A 337 -4.53 0.02 -10.08
N SER A 338 -4.43 -0.32 -8.78
CA SER A 338 -3.74 -1.54 -8.32
C SER A 338 -4.33 -2.81 -8.93
N LEU A 339 -5.66 -2.90 -9.04
CA LEU A 339 -6.32 -4.03 -9.70
C LEU A 339 -5.96 -4.09 -11.20
N GLN A 340 -5.97 -2.95 -11.90
CA GLN A 340 -5.56 -2.88 -13.30
C GLN A 340 -4.10 -3.31 -13.50
N LEU A 341 -3.21 -2.89 -12.59
CA LEU A 341 -1.80 -3.30 -12.61
C LEU A 341 -1.65 -4.80 -12.36
N TYR A 342 -2.47 -5.37 -11.46
CA TYR A 342 -2.48 -6.81 -11.21
C TYR A 342 -2.94 -7.59 -12.45
N THR A 343 -4.02 -7.16 -13.12
CA THR A 343 -4.48 -7.77 -14.39
C THR A 343 -3.37 -7.71 -15.44
N ALA A 344 -2.78 -6.53 -15.67
CA ALA A 344 -1.66 -6.39 -16.60
C ALA A 344 -0.48 -7.31 -16.23
N TRP A 345 -0.18 -7.45 -14.94
CA TRP A 345 0.88 -8.33 -14.46
C TRP A 345 0.60 -9.81 -14.78
N LYS A 346 -0.65 -10.27 -14.57
CA LYS A 346 -1.08 -11.64 -14.87
C LYS A 346 -1.06 -11.93 -16.38
N ASP A 347 -1.42 -10.94 -17.18
CA ASP A 347 -1.45 -11.04 -18.65
C ASP A 347 -0.07 -10.81 -19.30
N GLU A 348 0.99 -10.71 -18.49
CA GLU A 348 2.36 -10.45 -18.92
C GLU A 348 2.55 -9.12 -19.69
N ILE A 349 1.67 -8.16 -19.44
CA ILE A 349 1.70 -6.79 -19.96
C ILE A 349 2.61 -5.95 -19.06
N LEU A 350 3.58 -5.27 -19.69
CA LEU A 350 4.51 -4.40 -19.00
C LEU A 350 3.85 -3.08 -18.61
N ILE A 351 4.09 -2.63 -17.37
CA ILE A 351 3.49 -1.41 -16.82
C ILE A 351 4.41 -0.23 -17.11
N PRO A 352 4.04 0.73 -17.97
CA PRO A 352 4.94 1.80 -18.39
C PRO A 352 5.24 2.77 -17.24
N TRP A 353 6.51 3.07 -17.01
CA TRP A 353 6.92 4.03 -15.97
C TRP A 353 6.46 5.47 -16.25
N LYS A 354 6.49 5.87 -17.52
CA LYS A 354 6.03 7.20 -17.94
C LYS A 354 5.02 7.04 -19.05
N LYS A 355 3.81 7.51 -18.81
CA LYS A 355 2.77 7.67 -19.84
C LYS A 355 3.27 8.73 -20.82
N ARG A 356 3.71 8.29 -22.00
CA ARG A 356 4.27 9.15 -23.06
C ARG A 356 3.43 9.15 -24.32
N GLU A 357 2.25 8.56 -24.27
CA GLU A 357 1.28 8.63 -25.35
C GLU A 357 0.43 9.87 -25.14
N PRO A 358 0.75 10.99 -25.81
CA PRO A 358 -0.21 12.07 -25.90
C PRO A 358 -1.44 11.55 -26.63
N GLU A 359 -2.59 12.13 -26.34
CA GLU A 359 -3.74 11.95 -27.23
C GLU A 359 -3.33 12.37 -28.66
N SER A 360 -3.90 11.68 -29.65
CA SER A 360 -3.82 12.13 -31.02
C SER A 360 -4.33 13.56 -31.13
N PHE A 361 -3.76 14.34 -32.05
CA PHE A 361 -4.27 15.69 -32.31
C PHE A 361 -5.76 15.62 -32.67
N LYS A 362 -6.58 16.42 -31.96
CA LYS A 362 -8.02 16.56 -32.21
C LYS A 362 -8.30 18.00 -32.62
N THR A 363 -9.14 18.16 -33.63
CA THR A 363 -9.71 19.44 -34.05
C THR A 363 -10.70 19.96 -33.01
N GLY A 364 -11.00 21.27 -33.04
CA GLY A 364 -11.99 21.85 -32.14
C GLY A 364 -13.39 21.23 -32.26
N TRP A 365 -13.74 20.74 -33.45
CA TRP A 365 -15.00 20.00 -33.67
C TRP A 365 -14.98 18.62 -33.00
N GLU A 366 -13.88 17.89 -33.13
CA GLU A 366 -13.72 16.58 -32.47
C GLU A 366 -13.75 16.71 -30.94
N LEU A 367 -13.17 17.78 -30.39
CA LEU A 367 -13.29 18.08 -28.96
C LEU A 367 -14.74 18.36 -28.56
N LEU A 368 -15.48 19.16 -29.34
CA LEU A 368 -16.90 19.44 -29.08
C LEU A 368 -17.79 18.19 -29.15
N VAL A 369 -17.44 17.20 -29.96
CA VAL A 369 -18.15 15.92 -30.05
C VAL A 369 -17.73 14.99 -28.91
N ALA A 370 -16.42 14.89 -28.63
CA ALA A 370 -15.86 13.99 -27.63
C ALA A 370 -16.15 14.42 -26.18
N ASP A 371 -16.22 15.73 -25.90
CA ASP A 371 -16.52 16.29 -24.57
C ASP A 371 -18.01 16.44 -24.29
N ARG A 372 -18.90 15.82 -25.09
CA ARG A 372 -20.31 15.71 -24.72
C ARG A 372 -20.44 14.81 -23.50
N GLY A 373 -20.56 15.45 -22.32
CA GLY A 373 -20.87 14.78 -21.07
C GLY A 373 -22.30 14.21 -21.05
N GLY A 374 -22.74 13.77 -19.87
CA GLY A 374 -24.10 13.27 -19.69
C GLY A 374 -25.15 14.33 -20.08
N PHE A 375 -26.23 13.89 -20.74
CA PHE A 375 -27.35 14.76 -21.06
C PHE A 375 -28.22 14.96 -19.81
N ILE A 376 -28.44 16.22 -19.43
CA ILE A 376 -29.28 16.58 -18.28
C ILE A 376 -30.58 17.20 -18.83
N PHE A 377 -31.72 16.60 -18.52
CA PHE A 377 -33.01 17.20 -18.82
C PHE A 377 -33.26 18.42 -17.95
N GLU A 378 -33.73 19.51 -18.56
CA GLU A 378 -34.10 20.71 -17.81
C GLU A 378 -35.31 20.40 -16.90
N PRO A 379 -35.17 20.52 -15.57
CA PRO A 379 -36.26 20.18 -14.66
C PRO A 379 -37.35 21.25 -14.69
N LYS A 380 -38.62 20.84 -14.61
CA LYS A 380 -39.72 21.78 -14.38
C LYS A 380 -39.64 22.30 -12.93
N LEU A 381 -39.37 23.59 -12.76
CA LEU A 381 -39.30 24.21 -11.43
C LEU A 381 -40.67 24.24 -10.76
N GLY A 382 -40.74 23.80 -9.50
CA GLY A 382 -41.98 23.78 -8.73
C GLY A 382 -41.94 22.77 -7.59
N PHE A 383 -43.03 22.72 -6.84
CA PHE A 383 -43.27 21.65 -5.86
C PHE A 383 -43.98 20.50 -6.57
N HIS A 384 -43.42 19.30 -6.45
CA HIS A 384 -43.94 18.08 -7.07
C HIS A 384 -44.18 17.03 -6.00
N THR A 385 -45.29 16.30 -6.12
CA THR A 385 -45.58 15.08 -5.36
C THR A 385 -45.48 13.88 -6.31
N ASP A 386 -45.41 12.66 -5.74
CA ASP A 386 -45.46 11.40 -6.52
C ASP A 386 -44.32 11.22 -7.54
N VAL A 387 -43.11 11.66 -7.16
CA VAL A 387 -41.90 11.53 -7.97
C VAL A 387 -41.29 10.15 -7.82
N VAL A 388 -40.99 9.49 -8.95
CA VAL A 388 -40.26 8.22 -8.98
C VAL A 388 -38.86 8.47 -9.55
N GLU A 389 -37.84 8.07 -8.78
CA GLU A 389 -36.45 8.08 -9.21
C GLU A 389 -36.08 6.73 -9.82
N VAL A 390 -35.51 6.75 -11.03
CA VAL A 390 -35.01 5.57 -11.73
C VAL A 390 -33.55 5.81 -12.05
N ASP A 391 -32.68 4.91 -11.59
CA ASP A 391 -31.24 4.96 -11.84
C ASP A 391 -30.76 3.65 -12.50
N PHE A 392 -29.70 3.75 -13.31
CA PHE A 392 -29.05 2.61 -13.95
C PHE A 392 -27.90 2.11 -13.08
N THR A 393 -28.06 0.91 -12.51
CA THR A 393 -26.99 0.28 -11.73
C THR A 393 -25.75 0.08 -12.61
N SER A 394 -24.63 0.68 -12.21
CA SER A 394 -23.33 0.54 -12.89
C SER A 394 -23.37 0.83 -14.40
N MET A 395 -24.03 1.92 -14.81
CA MET A 395 -24.17 2.32 -16.22
C MET A 395 -22.85 2.28 -17.02
N PHE A 396 -21.80 2.97 -16.56
CA PHE A 396 -20.53 3.02 -17.30
C PHE A 396 -19.84 1.65 -17.41
N PRO A 397 -19.70 0.85 -16.33
CA PRO A 397 -19.22 -0.53 -16.45
C PRO A 397 -19.99 -1.37 -17.46
N MET A 398 -21.33 -1.29 -17.46
CA MET A 398 -22.15 -2.03 -18.43
C MET A 398 -21.87 -1.58 -19.86
N LEU A 399 -21.81 -0.27 -20.11
CA LEU A 399 -21.49 0.30 -21.43
C LEU A 399 -20.08 -0.05 -21.92
N MET A 400 -19.12 -0.31 -21.03
CA MET A 400 -17.78 -0.74 -21.42
C MET A 400 -17.72 -2.24 -21.74
N LEU A 401 -18.65 -3.03 -21.19
CA LEU A 401 -18.69 -4.48 -21.33
C LEU A 401 -19.52 -4.93 -22.54
N THR A 402 -20.62 -4.22 -22.81
CA THR A 402 -21.52 -4.44 -23.97
C THR A 402 -21.07 -3.64 -25.17
#